data_AF-F0Z708-F1
#
_entry.id   AF-F0Z708-F1
#
_cell.length_a   1.000
_cell.length_b   1.000
_cell.length_c   1.000
_cell.angle_alpha   90.00
_cell.angle_beta   90.00
_cell.angle_gamma   90.00
#
_symmetry.space_group_name_H-M   'P 1'
#
loop_
_entity.id
_entity.type
_entity.pdbx_description
1 polymer ?
#
loop_
_entity_poly.entity_id
_entity_poly.type
_entity_poly.pdbx_seq_one_letter_code
_entity_poly.pdbx_strand_id
1 'polypeptide(L)'
;MQRQKTNPENKFKDGNSYDILQSYRALYFRLSSQKKIQETINLLESGCKKFQEYAQWNCAAELAKLIVETFRNFNIPYDTDSKNKIETIFKGFKGECQGKIGFMREAIDWSSKNSSNKKGVPEFHTLLAISLTEEGDFIDAQKHFIFGNSPSEFNKMLKEWTSEVDEEEKDLYITRAIFGYLCVNNLKDAQTLFDLFTEGITEFSPLLNYDRYLLLTLQRDALPLFNILKQKYERSLKRDPQFFKYLEQIANVFYKVPISNQGGLGGMLSSLLGGFGGMGGMGGMGGMGSSSIDMDTSAPMDEMD
;
A
#
# COMPACT_ATOMS: atom_id res chain seq x y z
N MET A 1 -25.48 38.58 -19.15
CA MET A 1 -24.84 38.23 -17.86
C MET A 1 -23.76 37.18 -18.11
N GLN A 2 -22.50 37.59 -18.23
CA GLN A 2 -21.36 36.67 -18.29
C GLN A 2 -21.17 36.06 -16.90
N ARG A 3 -21.38 34.75 -16.76
CA ARG A 3 -20.91 34.01 -15.58
C ARG A 3 -19.38 34.14 -15.55
N GLN A 4 -18.86 34.90 -14.59
CA GLN A 4 -17.44 34.84 -14.25
C GLN A 4 -17.09 33.38 -14.01
N LYS A 5 -16.24 32.82 -14.87
CA LYS A 5 -15.40 31.69 -14.50
C LYS A 5 -14.45 32.26 -13.44
N THR A 6 -14.86 32.24 -12.17
CA THR A 6 -13.96 32.49 -11.05
C THR A 6 -12.97 31.34 -11.05
N ASN A 7 -11.92 31.53 -11.84
CA ASN A 7 -10.81 30.61 -11.93
C ASN A 7 -10.06 30.68 -10.59
N PRO A 8 -10.08 29.62 -9.76
CA PRO A 8 -9.40 29.65 -8.46
C PRO A 8 -7.88 29.84 -8.58
N GLU A 9 -7.33 29.74 -9.79
CA GLU A 9 -5.91 29.88 -10.13
C GLU A 9 -5.25 31.18 -9.62
N ASN A 10 -5.96 32.30 -9.53
CA ASN A 10 -5.37 33.57 -9.07
C ASN A 10 -5.27 33.70 -7.53
N LYS A 11 -5.80 32.75 -6.75
CA LYS A 11 -5.89 32.86 -5.28
C LYS A 11 -4.66 32.34 -4.51
N PHE A 12 -3.74 31.63 -5.14
CA PHE A 12 -2.62 30.97 -4.44
C PHE A 12 -1.53 31.93 -3.92
N LYS A 13 -1.49 33.18 -4.39
CA LYS A 13 -0.52 34.18 -3.90
C LYS A 13 -0.99 34.95 -2.66
N ASP A 14 -2.30 35.12 -2.48
CA ASP A 14 -2.90 35.98 -1.45
C ASP A 14 -3.90 35.26 -0.53
N GLY A 15 -4.27 34.01 -0.84
CA GLY A 15 -5.32 33.26 -0.15
C GLY A 15 -4.79 32.12 0.72
N ASN A 16 -5.48 31.85 1.83
CA ASN A 16 -5.19 30.70 2.69
C ASN A 16 -5.44 29.40 1.92
N SER A 17 -4.45 28.49 1.89
CA SER A 17 -4.51 27.17 1.23
C SER A 17 -5.78 26.39 1.57
N TYR A 18 -6.27 26.53 2.81
CA TYR A 18 -7.52 25.91 3.26
C TYR A 18 -8.75 26.44 2.49
N ASP A 19 -8.87 27.76 2.32
CA ASP A 19 -10.01 28.37 1.62
C ASP A 19 -10.01 28.02 0.13
N ILE A 20 -8.81 27.92 -0.44
CA ILE A 20 -8.62 27.45 -1.82
C ILE A 20 -9.06 25.99 -1.91
N LEU A 21 -8.66 25.13 -0.97
CA LEU A 21 -9.05 23.72 -0.92
C LEU A 21 -10.58 23.58 -0.83
N GLN A 22 -11.24 24.36 0.03
CA GLN A 22 -12.71 24.36 0.14
C GLN A 22 -13.38 24.82 -1.16
N SER A 23 -12.77 25.80 -1.86
CA SER A 23 -13.26 26.23 -3.18
C SER A 23 -13.18 25.09 -4.21
N TYR A 24 -12.06 24.35 -4.26
CA TYR A 24 -11.94 23.16 -5.11
C TYR A 24 -12.97 22.08 -4.75
N ARG A 25 -13.18 21.81 -3.46
CA ARG A 25 -14.19 20.84 -2.98
C ARG A 25 -15.61 21.23 -3.40
N ALA A 26 -16.00 22.49 -3.22
CA ALA A 26 -17.31 22.98 -3.64
C ALA A 26 -17.51 22.81 -5.16
N LEU A 27 -16.49 23.10 -5.95
CA LEU A 27 -16.51 22.89 -7.39
C LEU A 27 -16.58 21.40 -7.76
N TYR A 28 -15.84 20.54 -7.08
CA TYR A 28 -15.91 19.08 -7.21
C TYR A 28 -17.34 18.57 -7.03
N PHE A 29 -17.98 18.84 -5.89
CA PHE A 29 -19.36 18.37 -5.62
C PHE A 29 -20.36 18.89 -6.66
N ARG A 30 -20.20 20.15 -7.10
CA ARG A 30 -21.06 20.74 -8.13
C ARG A 30 -20.87 20.09 -9.50
N LEU A 31 -19.64 19.86 -9.96
CA LEU A 31 -19.38 19.24 -11.26
C LEU A 31 -19.74 17.75 -11.26
N SER A 32 -19.44 17.05 -10.17
CA SER A 32 -19.79 15.64 -9.97
C SER A 32 -21.30 15.42 -9.97
N SER A 33 -22.08 16.27 -9.28
CA SER A 33 -23.56 16.17 -9.33
C SER A 33 -24.14 16.44 -10.73
N GLN A 34 -23.45 17.22 -11.55
CA GLN A 34 -23.78 17.46 -12.96
C GLN A 34 -23.26 16.37 -13.91
N LYS A 35 -22.58 15.32 -13.39
CA LYS A 35 -21.93 14.25 -14.16
C LYS A 35 -20.93 14.77 -15.20
N LYS A 36 -20.31 15.93 -14.95
CA LYS A 36 -19.26 16.52 -15.81
C LYS A 36 -17.90 15.91 -15.47
N ILE A 37 -17.77 14.60 -15.68
CA ILE A 37 -16.64 13.77 -15.21
C ILE A 37 -15.29 14.35 -15.63
N GLN A 38 -15.10 14.62 -16.93
CA GLN A 38 -13.81 15.12 -17.43
C GLN A 38 -13.46 16.51 -16.87
N GLU A 39 -14.46 17.38 -16.71
CA GLU A 39 -14.25 18.70 -16.09
C GLU A 39 -13.86 18.55 -14.62
N THR A 40 -14.48 17.61 -13.90
CA THR A 40 -14.12 17.28 -12.51
C THR A 40 -12.69 16.78 -12.39
N ILE A 41 -12.28 15.81 -13.23
CA ILE A 41 -10.93 15.25 -13.20
C ILE A 41 -9.90 16.34 -13.51
N ASN A 42 -10.10 17.11 -14.59
CA ASN A 42 -9.18 18.18 -14.98
C ASN A 42 -9.05 19.27 -13.89
N LEU A 43 -10.17 19.61 -13.22
CA LEU A 43 -10.17 20.55 -12.11
C LEU A 43 -9.30 20.05 -10.95
N LEU A 44 -9.49 18.79 -10.55
CA LEU A 44 -8.75 18.19 -9.44
C LEU A 44 -7.27 18.02 -9.78
N GLU A 45 -6.92 17.58 -10.99
CA GLU A 45 -5.52 17.47 -11.44
C GLU A 45 -4.81 18.82 -11.41
N SER A 46 -5.45 19.88 -11.93
CA SER A 46 -4.92 21.24 -11.89
C SER A 46 -4.72 21.70 -10.44
N GLY A 47 -5.70 21.42 -9.57
CA GLY A 47 -5.62 21.73 -8.14
C GLY A 47 -4.47 21.01 -7.42
N CYS A 48 -4.31 19.70 -7.63
CA CYS A 48 -3.20 18.93 -7.09
C CYS A 48 -1.85 19.52 -7.51
N LYS A 49 -1.67 19.76 -8.81
CA LYS A 49 -0.44 20.34 -9.36
C LYS A 49 -0.13 21.70 -8.73
N LYS A 50 -1.14 22.56 -8.59
CA LYS A 50 -0.97 23.88 -7.97
C LYS A 50 -0.60 23.77 -6.49
N PHE A 51 -1.31 22.96 -5.71
CA PHE A 51 -0.93 22.77 -4.30
C PHE A 51 0.50 22.22 -4.16
N GLN A 52 0.94 21.34 -5.05
CA GLN A 52 2.33 20.85 -5.08
C GLN A 52 3.34 21.95 -5.44
N GLU A 53 3.04 22.80 -6.44
CA GLU A 53 3.88 23.95 -6.82
C GLU A 53 4.12 24.91 -5.64
N TYR A 54 3.13 25.07 -4.75
CA TYR A 54 3.21 25.92 -3.56
C TYR A 54 3.56 25.14 -2.28
N ALA A 55 4.05 23.90 -2.40
CA ALA A 55 4.43 23.02 -1.29
C ALA A 55 3.32 22.80 -0.24
N GLN A 56 2.05 22.91 -0.63
CA GLN A 56 0.88 22.66 0.21
C GLN A 56 0.48 21.18 0.14
N TRP A 57 1.36 20.31 0.62
CA TRP A 57 1.25 18.86 0.39
C TRP A 57 -0.04 18.25 0.91
N ASN A 58 -0.48 18.61 2.12
CA ASN A 58 -1.71 18.06 2.68
C ASN A 58 -2.94 18.44 1.86
N CYS A 59 -2.99 19.67 1.30
CA CYS A 59 -4.09 20.07 0.42
C CYS A 59 -4.04 19.31 -0.91
N ALA A 60 -2.84 19.09 -1.47
CA ALA A 60 -2.67 18.29 -2.67
C ALA A 60 -3.14 16.84 -2.46
N ALA A 61 -2.80 16.23 -1.32
CA ALA A 61 -3.20 14.86 -0.98
C ALA A 61 -4.72 14.73 -0.83
N GLU A 62 -5.38 15.70 -0.20
CA GLU A 62 -6.84 15.71 -0.08
C GLU A 62 -7.54 15.81 -1.44
N LEU A 63 -7.02 16.60 -2.39
CA LEU A 63 -7.55 16.61 -3.75
C LEU A 63 -7.23 15.31 -4.52
N ALA A 64 -6.06 14.72 -4.28
CA ALA A 64 -5.65 13.48 -4.93
C ALA A 64 -6.58 12.31 -4.55
N LYS A 65 -7.00 12.22 -3.28
CA LYS A 65 -8.02 11.26 -2.83
C LYS A 65 -9.36 11.45 -3.56
N LEU A 66 -9.79 12.70 -3.77
CA LEU A 66 -11.01 12.99 -4.53
C LEU A 66 -10.93 12.54 -5.99
N ILE A 67 -9.74 12.48 -6.60
CA ILE A 67 -9.57 11.91 -7.95
C ILE A 67 -9.88 10.42 -7.93
N VAL A 68 -9.34 9.68 -6.97
CA VAL A 68 -9.63 8.23 -6.84
C VAL A 68 -11.11 8.01 -6.50
N GLU A 69 -11.70 8.87 -5.67
CA GLU A 69 -13.13 8.84 -5.38
C GLU A 69 -13.98 9.09 -6.64
N THR A 70 -13.57 10.04 -7.49
CA THR A 70 -14.19 10.29 -8.80
C THR A 70 -14.11 9.02 -9.67
N PHE A 71 -12.95 8.37 -9.70
CA PHE A 71 -12.77 7.13 -10.47
C PHE A 71 -13.70 6.02 -9.99
N ARG A 72 -13.88 5.87 -8.67
CA ARG A 72 -14.83 4.92 -8.08
C ARG A 72 -16.29 5.29 -8.40
N ASN A 73 -16.70 6.52 -8.11
CA ASN A 73 -18.08 6.96 -8.21
C ASN A 73 -18.62 6.93 -9.64
N PHE A 74 -17.74 7.15 -10.63
CA PHE A 74 -18.11 7.15 -12.04
C PHE A 74 -17.66 5.89 -12.80
N ASN A 75 -17.18 4.85 -12.10
CA ASN A 75 -16.71 3.59 -12.68
C ASN A 75 -15.71 3.80 -13.83
N ILE A 76 -14.73 4.69 -13.60
CA ILE A 76 -13.68 4.94 -14.59
C ILE A 76 -12.85 3.66 -14.71
N PRO A 77 -12.72 3.10 -15.93
CA PRO A 77 -11.96 1.89 -16.14
C PRO A 77 -10.49 2.13 -15.82
N TYR A 78 -9.82 1.07 -15.39
CA TYR A 78 -8.36 1.10 -15.34
C TYR A 78 -7.80 1.05 -16.78
N ASP A 79 -7.00 2.05 -17.13
CA ASP A 79 -6.28 2.16 -18.39
C ASP A 79 -4.96 2.95 -18.21
N THR A 80 -4.24 3.17 -19.31
CA THR A 80 -2.98 3.92 -19.29
C THR A 80 -3.17 5.36 -18.82
N ASP A 81 -4.27 6.02 -19.18
CA ASP A 81 -4.51 7.42 -18.83
C ASP A 81 -4.77 7.56 -17.33
N SER A 82 -5.77 6.86 -16.80
CA SER A 82 -6.11 6.85 -15.37
C SER A 82 -4.93 6.45 -14.48
N LYS A 83 -4.12 5.47 -14.90
CA LYS A 83 -2.85 5.12 -14.25
C LYS A 83 -1.87 6.29 -14.22
N ASN A 84 -1.60 6.89 -15.39
CA ASN A 84 -0.63 7.98 -15.52
C ASN A 84 -1.02 9.21 -14.69
N LYS A 85 -2.32 9.49 -14.55
CA LYS A 85 -2.82 10.57 -13.69
C LYS A 85 -2.43 10.36 -12.23
N ILE A 86 -2.70 9.18 -11.70
CA ILE A 86 -2.34 8.81 -10.31
C ILE A 86 -0.82 8.88 -10.11
N GLU A 87 -0.04 8.30 -11.02
CA GLU A 87 1.42 8.31 -10.90
C GLU A 87 2.00 9.73 -10.95
N THR A 88 1.51 10.55 -11.88
CA THR A 88 2.00 11.93 -12.05
C THR A 88 1.73 12.74 -10.78
N ILE A 89 0.55 12.62 -10.20
CA ILE A 89 0.19 13.29 -8.96
C ILE A 89 1.06 12.77 -7.82
N PHE A 90 1.21 11.46 -7.66
CA PHE A 90 2.01 10.89 -6.57
C PHE A 90 3.48 11.30 -6.65
N LYS A 91 4.09 11.24 -7.86
CA LYS A 91 5.47 11.68 -8.11
C LYS A 91 5.67 13.19 -7.94
N GLY A 92 4.58 13.97 -7.93
CA GLY A 92 4.61 15.41 -7.68
C GLY A 92 4.84 15.79 -6.21
N PHE A 93 4.65 14.86 -5.26
CA PHE A 93 4.96 15.10 -3.85
C PHE A 93 6.47 15.04 -3.62
N LYS A 94 7.06 16.16 -3.20
CA LYS A 94 8.51 16.27 -2.94
C LYS A 94 8.85 16.52 -1.46
N GLY A 95 7.85 16.77 -0.63
CA GLY A 95 8.01 16.96 0.82
C GLY A 95 7.26 15.90 1.60
N GLU A 96 7.49 15.87 2.90
CA GLU A 96 6.80 15.00 3.83
C GLU A 96 5.29 15.25 3.81
N CYS A 97 4.53 14.18 3.63
CA CYS A 97 3.07 14.26 3.59
C CYS A 97 2.46 12.90 3.88
N GLN A 98 2.06 12.68 5.14
CA GLN A 98 1.34 11.47 5.55
C GLN A 98 0.07 11.23 4.71
N GLY A 99 -0.55 12.29 4.19
CA GLY A 99 -1.68 12.19 3.26
C GLY A 99 -1.37 11.47 1.95
N LYS A 100 -0.12 11.49 1.46
CA LYS A 100 0.30 10.84 0.20
C LYS A 100 0.19 9.31 0.31
N ILE A 101 0.53 8.76 1.47
CA ILE A 101 0.42 7.33 1.79
C ILE A 101 -1.05 6.88 1.69
N GLY A 102 -1.96 7.63 2.33
CA GLY A 102 -3.40 7.36 2.27
C GLY A 102 -3.95 7.42 0.84
N PHE A 103 -3.57 8.45 0.07
CA PHE A 103 -3.94 8.56 -1.34
C PHE A 103 -3.52 7.34 -2.16
N MET A 104 -2.26 6.87 -2.02
CA MET A 104 -1.79 5.73 -2.79
C MET A 104 -2.42 4.41 -2.35
N ARG A 105 -2.71 4.23 -1.06
CA ARG A 105 -3.48 3.05 -0.58
C ARG A 105 -4.87 3.01 -1.22
N GLU A 106 -5.55 4.14 -1.31
CA GLU A 106 -6.85 4.23 -2.00
C GLU A 106 -6.74 3.94 -3.50
N ALA A 107 -5.66 4.40 -4.15
CA ALA A 107 -5.39 4.11 -5.56
C ALA A 107 -5.13 2.62 -5.80
N ILE A 108 -4.39 1.95 -4.91
CA ILE A 108 -4.17 0.51 -4.95
C ILE A 108 -5.51 -0.23 -4.82
N ASP A 109 -6.33 0.10 -3.82
CA ASP A 109 -7.66 -0.49 -3.64
C ASP A 109 -8.53 -0.32 -4.90
N TRP A 110 -8.60 0.90 -5.45
CA TRP A 110 -9.34 1.16 -6.68
C TRP A 110 -8.82 0.30 -7.85
N SER A 111 -7.50 0.24 -8.04
CA SER A 111 -6.90 -0.55 -9.12
C SER A 111 -7.10 -2.05 -8.96
N SER A 112 -7.19 -2.57 -7.73
CA SER A 112 -7.45 -3.99 -7.45
C SER A 112 -8.85 -4.43 -7.93
N LYS A 113 -9.81 -3.49 -7.91
CA LYS A 113 -11.20 -3.71 -8.32
C LYS A 113 -11.41 -3.49 -9.81
N ASN A 114 -10.66 -2.56 -10.41
CA ASN A 114 -10.89 -2.10 -11.79
C ASN A 114 -9.87 -2.62 -12.82
N SER A 115 -8.73 -3.17 -12.39
CA SER A 115 -7.75 -3.80 -13.28
C SER A 115 -7.87 -5.32 -13.32
N SER A 116 -7.07 -5.96 -14.18
CA SER A 116 -6.91 -7.42 -14.22
C SER A 116 -6.20 -7.96 -12.98
N ASN A 117 -5.38 -7.15 -12.30
CA ASN A 117 -4.65 -7.55 -11.12
C ASN A 117 -5.49 -7.31 -9.86
N LYS A 118 -6.01 -8.39 -9.27
CA LYS A 118 -6.84 -8.35 -8.06
C LYS A 118 -6.12 -7.95 -6.78
N LYS A 119 -4.81 -7.76 -6.83
CA LYS A 119 -4.02 -7.26 -5.69
C LYS A 119 -3.66 -5.78 -5.82
N GLY A 120 -4.07 -5.12 -6.90
CA GLY A 120 -3.63 -3.77 -7.25
C GLY A 120 -2.45 -3.80 -8.22
N VAL A 121 -2.19 -2.66 -8.86
CA VAL A 121 -1.18 -2.58 -9.92
C VAL A 121 0.23 -2.44 -9.33
N PRO A 122 1.23 -3.19 -9.83
CA PRO A 122 2.56 -3.26 -9.20
C PRO A 122 3.27 -1.91 -9.06
N GLU A 123 3.11 -1.00 -10.03
CA GLU A 123 3.74 0.31 -10.00
C GLU A 123 3.29 1.15 -8.79
N PHE A 124 2.02 1.06 -8.42
CA PHE A 124 1.48 1.78 -7.25
C PHE A 124 2.06 1.21 -5.95
N HIS A 125 2.22 -0.12 -5.87
CA HIS A 125 2.89 -0.75 -4.74
C HIS A 125 4.35 -0.31 -4.63
N THR A 126 5.10 -0.29 -5.73
CA THR A 126 6.49 0.17 -5.71
C THR A 126 6.61 1.63 -5.28
N LEU A 127 5.76 2.52 -5.81
CA LEU A 127 5.76 3.94 -5.40
C LEU A 127 5.45 4.11 -3.91
N LEU A 128 4.47 3.36 -3.39
CA LEU A 128 4.13 3.40 -1.97
C LEU A 128 5.24 2.84 -1.10
N ALA A 129 5.85 1.72 -1.50
CA ALA A 129 6.93 1.09 -0.76
C ALA A 129 8.15 2.01 -0.60
N ILE A 130 8.51 2.74 -1.66
CA ILE A 130 9.59 3.75 -1.62
C ILE A 130 9.24 4.85 -0.60
N SER A 131 8.03 5.39 -0.64
CA SER A 131 7.61 6.41 0.32
C SER A 131 7.56 5.92 1.78
N LEU A 132 7.14 4.67 2.01
CA LEU A 132 7.19 4.06 3.35
C LEU A 132 8.63 3.85 3.83
N THR A 133 9.54 3.52 2.91
CA THR A 133 10.98 3.42 3.20
C THR A 133 11.54 4.76 3.64
N GLU A 134 11.22 5.84 2.92
CA GLU A 134 11.61 7.22 3.29
C GLU A 134 11.11 7.63 4.70
N GLU A 135 9.97 7.07 5.13
CA GLU A 135 9.39 7.30 6.47
C GLU A 135 9.93 6.34 7.55
N GLY A 136 10.79 5.39 7.18
CA GLY A 136 11.36 4.36 8.06
C GLY A 136 10.42 3.20 8.39
N ASP A 137 9.24 3.11 7.76
CA ASP A 137 8.32 1.97 7.90
C ASP A 137 8.70 0.84 6.96
N PHE A 138 9.85 0.22 7.24
CA PHE A 138 10.40 -0.86 6.42
C PHE A 138 9.51 -2.11 6.39
N ILE A 139 8.75 -2.36 7.47
CA ILE A 139 7.85 -3.52 7.57
C ILE A 139 6.71 -3.37 6.57
N ASP A 140 6.06 -2.21 6.52
CA ASP A 140 4.99 -1.98 5.56
C ASP A 140 5.54 -1.81 4.14
N ALA A 141 6.69 -1.15 3.98
CA ALA A 141 7.39 -1.07 2.71
C ALA A 141 7.65 -2.46 2.10
N GLN A 142 8.14 -3.42 2.89
CA GLN A 142 8.38 -4.79 2.44
C GLN A 142 7.12 -5.45 1.89
N LYS A 143 5.98 -5.30 2.58
CA LYS A 143 4.69 -5.86 2.12
C LYS A 143 4.29 -5.31 0.76
N HIS A 144 4.52 -4.01 0.54
CA HIS A 144 4.25 -3.38 -0.74
C HIS A 144 5.25 -3.81 -1.81
N PHE A 145 6.55 -3.87 -1.52
CA PHE A 145 7.54 -4.35 -2.49
C PHE A 145 7.26 -5.77 -3.00
N ILE A 146 6.75 -6.68 -2.15
CA ILE A 146 6.35 -8.05 -2.56
C ILE A 146 5.31 -8.04 -3.72
N PHE A 147 4.44 -7.02 -3.77
CA PHE A 147 3.46 -6.84 -4.84
C PHE A 147 3.88 -5.80 -5.90
N GLY A 148 5.07 -5.21 -5.73
CA GLY A 148 5.66 -4.24 -6.63
C GLY A 148 6.33 -4.87 -7.86
N ASN A 149 7.01 -4.04 -8.64
CA ASN A 149 7.71 -4.45 -9.86
C ASN A 149 9.17 -3.98 -9.93
N SER A 150 9.77 -3.61 -8.78
CA SER A 150 11.15 -3.10 -8.74
C SER A 150 11.99 -3.82 -7.69
N PRO A 151 12.59 -4.98 -8.05
CA PRO A 151 13.54 -5.68 -7.19
C PRO A 151 14.75 -4.82 -6.81
N SER A 152 15.16 -3.89 -7.68
CA SER A 152 16.28 -2.97 -7.40
C SER A 152 15.97 -1.99 -6.28
N GLU A 153 14.77 -1.41 -6.25
CA GLU A 153 14.36 -0.52 -5.15
C GLU A 153 14.12 -1.32 -3.87
N PHE A 154 13.60 -2.54 -3.98
CA PHE A 154 13.48 -3.43 -2.82
C PHE A 154 14.85 -3.79 -2.23
N ASN A 155 15.86 -4.09 -3.07
CA ASN A 155 17.23 -4.32 -2.62
C ASN A 155 17.81 -3.10 -1.89
N LYS A 156 17.60 -1.88 -2.42
CA LYS A 156 18.04 -0.65 -1.76
C LYS A 156 17.41 -0.51 -0.37
N MET A 157 16.10 -0.72 -0.27
CA MET A 157 15.40 -0.71 1.01
C MET A 157 15.97 -1.76 1.99
N LEU A 158 16.22 -3.00 1.54
CA LEU A 158 16.80 -4.03 2.41
C LEU A 158 18.22 -3.66 2.88
N LYS A 159 19.06 -3.09 2.01
CA LYS A 159 20.40 -2.62 2.38
C LYS A 159 20.34 -1.48 3.40
N GLU A 160 19.37 -0.59 3.27
CA GLU A 160 19.11 0.47 4.26
C GLU A 160 18.61 -0.12 5.58
N TRP A 161 17.61 -1.01 5.55
CA TRP A 161 17.04 -1.61 6.75
C TRP A 161 18.06 -2.45 7.54
N THR A 162 19.03 -3.04 6.83
CA THR A 162 20.07 -3.90 7.41
C THR A 162 21.40 -3.19 7.67
N SER A 163 21.48 -1.85 7.56
CA SER A 163 22.77 -1.15 7.66
C SER A 163 23.45 -1.35 9.01
N GLU A 164 22.67 -1.36 10.09
CA GLU A 164 23.14 -1.53 11.48
C GLU A 164 22.86 -2.93 12.04
N VAL A 165 22.44 -3.87 11.20
CA VAL A 165 22.19 -5.26 11.60
C VAL A 165 23.48 -6.07 11.48
N ASP A 166 23.71 -6.98 12.43
CA ASP A 166 24.85 -7.90 12.39
C ASP A 166 24.88 -8.69 11.06
N GLU A 167 26.06 -8.82 10.46
CA GLU A 167 26.23 -9.45 9.13
C GLU A 167 25.62 -10.85 9.06
N GLU A 168 25.73 -11.62 10.16
CA GLU A 168 25.17 -12.97 10.24
C GLU A 168 23.64 -12.98 10.22
N GLU A 169 22.96 -11.90 10.59
CA GLU A 169 21.50 -11.78 10.63
C GLU A 169 20.89 -11.19 9.34
N LYS A 170 21.70 -10.52 8.50
CA LYS A 170 21.23 -9.92 7.25
C LYS A 170 20.61 -10.94 6.30
N ASP A 171 21.11 -12.18 6.33
CA ASP A 171 20.56 -13.27 5.51
C ASP A 171 19.08 -13.55 5.84
N LEU A 172 18.63 -13.37 7.08
CA LEU A 172 17.22 -13.54 7.47
C LEU A 172 16.29 -12.54 6.76
N TYR A 173 16.75 -11.31 6.53
CA TYR A 173 15.95 -10.25 5.91
C TYR A 173 15.73 -10.53 4.43
N ILE A 174 16.82 -10.83 3.70
CA ILE A 174 16.74 -11.19 2.29
C ILE A 174 15.97 -12.51 2.08
N THR A 175 16.17 -13.52 2.92
CA THR A 175 15.39 -14.77 2.85
C THR A 175 13.90 -14.50 3.01
N ARG A 176 13.50 -13.65 3.97
CA ARG A 176 12.09 -13.28 4.16
C ARG A 176 11.51 -12.56 2.94
N ALA A 177 12.28 -11.67 2.32
CA ALA A 177 11.89 -10.96 1.12
C ALA A 177 11.71 -11.90 -0.09
N ILE A 178 12.69 -12.80 -0.31
CA ILE A 178 12.64 -13.83 -1.35
C ILE A 178 11.42 -14.73 -1.15
N PHE A 179 11.20 -15.22 0.07
CA PHE A 179 10.05 -16.06 0.38
C PHE A 179 8.73 -15.33 0.17
N GLY A 180 8.67 -14.04 0.49
CA GLY A 180 7.53 -13.18 0.19
C GLY A 180 7.17 -13.19 -1.29
N TYR A 181 8.14 -12.98 -2.18
CA TYR A 181 7.92 -13.07 -3.63
C TYR A 181 7.48 -14.47 -4.07
N LEU A 182 8.10 -15.53 -3.54
CA LEU A 182 7.75 -16.91 -3.88
C LEU A 182 6.32 -17.27 -3.44
N CYS A 183 5.87 -16.80 -2.28
CA CYS A 183 4.49 -17.01 -1.82
C CYS A 183 3.42 -16.40 -2.73
N VAL A 184 3.80 -15.41 -3.55
CA VAL A 184 2.91 -14.78 -4.54
C VAL A 184 3.22 -15.22 -5.97
N ASN A 185 3.94 -16.33 -6.14
CA ASN A 185 4.34 -16.93 -7.41
C ASN A 185 5.23 -16.03 -8.29
N ASN A 186 6.05 -15.16 -7.67
CA ASN A 186 6.96 -14.27 -8.40
C ASN A 186 8.41 -14.78 -8.34
N LEU A 187 8.67 -15.92 -8.99
CA LEU A 187 10.00 -16.54 -9.02
C LEU A 187 11.05 -15.65 -9.70
N LYS A 188 10.65 -14.91 -10.75
CA LYS A 188 11.54 -14.05 -11.53
C LYS A 188 12.14 -12.92 -10.67
N ASP A 189 11.29 -12.21 -9.94
CA ASP A 189 11.74 -11.09 -9.11
C ASP A 189 12.43 -11.58 -7.84
N ALA A 190 12.05 -12.75 -7.31
CA ALA A 190 12.78 -13.42 -6.23
C ALA A 190 14.24 -13.73 -6.63
N GLN A 191 14.45 -14.27 -7.84
CA GLN A 191 15.79 -14.51 -8.38
C GLN A 191 16.56 -13.20 -8.57
N THR A 192 15.93 -12.20 -9.18
CA THR A 192 16.56 -10.89 -9.42
C THR A 192 16.97 -10.22 -8.11
N LEU A 193 16.12 -10.28 -7.08
CA LEU A 193 16.42 -9.74 -5.76
C LEU A 193 17.59 -10.48 -5.09
N PHE A 194 17.62 -11.81 -5.16
CA PHE A 194 18.74 -12.61 -4.65
C PHE A 194 20.07 -12.22 -5.32
N ASP A 195 20.08 -12.11 -6.65
CA ASP A 195 21.29 -11.76 -7.40
C ASP A 195 21.79 -10.34 -7.03
N LEU A 196 20.89 -9.37 -6.90
CA LEU A 196 21.21 -7.99 -6.51
C LEU A 196 21.68 -7.84 -5.06
N PHE A 197 21.13 -8.64 -4.15
CA PHE A 197 21.51 -8.59 -2.73
C PHE A 197 22.84 -9.28 -2.49
N THR A 198 23.10 -10.39 -3.19
CA THR A 198 24.31 -11.20 -3.03
C THR A 198 25.47 -10.77 -3.93
N GLU A 199 25.29 -9.69 -4.70
CA GLU A 199 26.34 -9.11 -5.53
C GLU A 199 27.58 -8.79 -4.69
N GLY A 200 28.73 -9.37 -5.05
CA GLY A 200 30.00 -9.18 -4.35
C GLY A 200 30.22 -10.06 -3.13
N ILE A 201 29.24 -10.87 -2.71
CA ILE A 201 29.41 -11.83 -1.61
C ILE A 201 30.11 -13.09 -2.15
N THR A 202 31.30 -13.40 -1.63
CA THR A 202 32.11 -14.54 -2.08
C THR A 202 31.75 -15.86 -1.38
N GLU A 203 31.37 -15.79 -0.11
CA GLU A 203 31.00 -16.95 0.70
C GLU A 203 29.58 -16.79 1.23
N PHE A 204 28.67 -17.64 0.75
CA PHE A 204 27.28 -17.62 1.18
C PHE A 204 27.12 -18.31 2.53
N SER A 205 26.33 -17.69 3.42
CA SER A 205 25.85 -18.36 4.62
C SER A 205 25.10 -19.65 4.26
N PRO A 206 24.92 -20.58 5.21
CA PRO A 206 24.06 -21.74 4.98
C PRO A 206 22.64 -21.35 4.52
N LEU A 207 22.09 -20.24 5.00
CA LEU A 207 20.75 -19.79 4.61
C LEU A 207 20.72 -19.20 3.20
N LEU A 208 21.70 -18.38 2.81
CA LEU A 208 21.80 -17.89 1.43
C LEU A 208 22.05 -19.03 0.42
N ASN A 209 22.79 -20.07 0.83
CA ASN A 209 22.90 -21.29 0.04
C ASN A 209 21.55 -22.00 -0.11
N TYR A 210 20.76 -22.07 0.96
CA TYR A 210 19.39 -22.61 0.88
C TYR A 210 18.55 -21.82 -0.13
N ASP A 211 18.56 -20.49 -0.06
CA ASP A 211 17.80 -19.63 -0.98
C ASP A 211 18.21 -19.86 -2.44
N ARG A 212 19.52 -19.89 -2.72
CA ARG A 212 20.04 -20.21 -4.05
C ARG A 212 19.51 -21.55 -4.57
N TYR A 213 19.61 -22.60 -3.76
CA TYR A 213 19.16 -23.94 -4.18
C TYR A 213 17.65 -24.06 -4.26
N LEU A 214 16.91 -23.37 -3.40
CA LEU A 214 15.46 -23.29 -3.45
C LEU A 214 15.01 -22.66 -4.76
N LEU A 215 15.57 -21.49 -5.13
CA LEU A 215 15.27 -20.81 -6.38
C LEU A 215 15.51 -21.70 -7.61
N LEU A 216 16.65 -22.41 -7.65
CA LEU A 216 16.96 -23.38 -8.72
C LEU A 216 16.00 -24.57 -8.74
N THR A 217 15.52 -25.01 -7.57
CA THR A 217 14.60 -26.15 -7.44
C THR A 217 13.21 -25.77 -7.97
N LEU A 218 12.73 -24.57 -7.66
CA LEU A 218 11.40 -24.08 -8.06
C LEU A 218 11.26 -23.81 -9.57
N GLN A 219 12.37 -23.83 -10.33
CA GLN A 219 12.35 -23.79 -11.80
C GLN A 219 11.86 -25.10 -12.43
N ARG A 220 11.70 -26.17 -11.65
CA ARG A 220 11.37 -27.52 -12.10
C ARG A 220 10.29 -28.12 -11.21
N ASP A 221 9.59 -29.13 -11.70
CA ASP A 221 8.71 -29.94 -10.86
C ASP A 221 9.55 -30.92 -10.02
N ALA A 222 10.05 -30.45 -8.87
CA ALA A 222 11.03 -31.14 -8.05
C ALA A 222 10.68 -31.12 -6.56
N LEU A 223 9.42 -31.43 -6.21
CA LEU A 223 8.97 -31.51 -4.82
C LEU A 223 9.85 -32.40 -3.91
N PRO A 224 10.36 -33.57 -4.35
CA PRO A 224 11.29 -34.35 -3.53
C PRO A 224 12.56 -33.58 -3.17
N LEU A 225 13.15 -32.84 -4.13
CA LEU A 225 14.34 -32.02 -3.88
C LEU A 225 14.03 -30.85 -2.95
N PHE A 226 12.87 -30.21 -3.11
CA PHE A 226 12.39 -29.17 -2.20
C PHE A 226 12.34 -29.67 -0.74
N ASN A 227 11.81 -30.87 -0.51
CA ASN A 227 11.75 -31.47 0.83
C ASN A 227 13.14 -31.85 1.37
N ILE A 228 14.03 -32.36 0.53
CA ILE A 228 15.42 -32.66 0.91
C ILE A 228 16.14 -31.37 1.33
N LEU A 229 15.97 -30.26 0.59
CA LEU A 229 16.54 -28.97 0.97
C LEU A 229 16.02 -28.50 2.33
N LYS A 230 14.70 -28.57 2.57
CA LYS A 230 14.11 -28.21 3.86
C LYS A 230 14.71 -28.99 5.03
N GLN A 231 14.92 -30.30 4.87
CA GLN A 231 15.52 -31.14 5.90
C GLN A 231 17.00 -30.82 6.10
N LYS A 232 17.77 -30.67 5.01
CA LYS A 232 19.21 -30.43 5.06
C LYS A 232 19.55 -29.08 5.71
N TYR A 233 18.73 -28.06 5.48
CA TYR A 233 18.93 -26.70 5.99
C TYR A 233 18.04 -26.35 7.19
N GLU A 234 17.44 -27.36 7.84
CA GLU A 234 16.48 -27.14 8.93
C GLU A 234 17.04 -26.26 10.05
N ARG A 235 18.32 -26.43 10.41
CA ARG A 235 18.99 -25.59 11.42
C ARG A 235 19.03 -24.10 11.03
N SER A 236 19.29 -23.80 9.76
CA SER A 236 19.30 -22.44 9.24
C SER A 236 17.88 -21.86 9.19
N LEU A 237 16.91 -22.67 8.77
CA LEU A 237 15.51 -22.27 8.69
C LEU A 237 14.88 -22.02 10.06
N LYS A 238 15.26 -22.77 11.09
CA LYS A 238 14.77 -22.60 12.47
C LYS A 238 15.19 -21.29 13.13
N ARG A 239 16.11 -20.52 12.53
CA ARG A 239 16.48 -19.17 13.00
C ARG A 239 15.29 -18.20 12.92
N ASP A 240 14.39 -18.37 11.96
CA ASP A 240 13.09 -17.70 11.92
C ASP A 240 11.98 -18.74 11.74
N PRO A 241 11.23 -19.07 12.81
CA PRO A 241 10.14 -20.04 12.74
C PRO A 241 9.04 -19.71 11.70
N GLN A 242 8.88 -18.45 11.30
CA GLN A 242 7.90 -18.07 10.26
C GLN A 242 8.26 -18.64 8.88
N PHE A 243 9.53 -18.93 8.62
CA PHE A 243 9.99 -19.52 7.35
C PHE A 243 9.25 -20.81 6.99
N PHE A 244 8.88 -21.64 7.96
CA PHE A 244 8.13 -22.86 7.67
C PHE A 244 6.73 -22.56 7.12
N LYS A 245 6.07 -21.50 7.56
CA LYS A 245 4.77 -21.07 7.01
C LYS A 245 4.90 -20.54 5.59
N TYR A 246 5.95 -19.75 5.31
CA TYR A 246 6.28 -19.36 3.95
C TYR A 246 6.50 -20.59 3.06
N LEU A 247 7.26 -21.58 3.54
CA LEU A 247 7.56 -22.79 2.77
C LEU A 247 6.34 -23.67 2.52
N GLU A 248 5.36 -23.71 3.42
CA GLU A 248 4.06 -24.34 3.15
C GLU A 248 3.33 -23.65 2.00
N GLN A 249 3.26 -22.31 2.04
CA GLN A 249 2.65 -21.52 0.97
C GLN A 249 3.41 -21.67 -0.36
N ILE A 250 4.74 -21.70 -0.34
CA ILE A 250 5.57 -21.94 -1.54
C ILE A 250 5.29 -23.33 -2.12
N ALA A 251 5.23 -24.37 -1.27
CA ALA A 251 4.90 -25.72 -1.72
C ALA A 251 3.50 -25.80 -2.33
N ASN A 252 2.54 -25.05 -1.79
CA ASN A 252 1.20 -24.94 -2.37
C ASN A 252 1.20 -24.24 -3.73
N VAL A 253 1.90 -23.12 -3.84
CA VAL A 253 1.94 -22.32 -5.06
C VAL A 253 2.58 -23.10 -6.21
N PHE A 254 3.77 -23.68 -5.98
CA PHE A 254 4.60 -24.30 -7.01
C PHE A 254 4.31 -25.79 -7.23
N TYR A 255 3.92 -26.54 -6.19
CA TYR A 255 3.72 -27.99 -6.28
C TYR A 255 2.30 -28.45 -5.93
N LYS A 256 1.37 -27.53 -5.67
CA LYS A 256 -0.03 -27.82 -5.29
C LYS A 256 -0.17 -28.68 -4.04
N VAL A 257 0.83 -28.66 -3.15
CA VAL A 257 0.75 -29.32 -1.85
C VAL A 257 -0.32 -28.61 -1.02
N PRO A 258 -1.34 -29.32 -0.50
CA PRO A 258 -2.34 -28.72 0.39
C PRO A 258 -1.68 -28.17 1.65
N ILE A 259 -2.10 -26.99 2.07
CA ILE A 259 -1.60 -26.40 3.31
C ILE A 259 -2.33 -27.05 4.46
N SER A 260 -1.57 -27.39 5.51
CA SER A 260 -2.14 -28.07 6.66
C SER A 260 -3.15 -27.15 7.37
N ASN A 261 -4.31 -27.69 7.75
CA ASN A 261 -5.35 -26.93 8.47
C ASN A 261 -4.95 -26.58 9.92
N GLN A 262 -3.76 -26.96 10.38
CA GLN A 262 -3.21 -26.54 11.67
C GLN A 262 -2.58 -25.16 11.54
N GLY A 263 -3.42 -24.12 11.58
CA GLY A 263 -2.96 -22.73 11.68
C GLY A 263 -3.13 -21.88 10.42
N GLY A 264 -4.33 -21.92 9.82
CA GLY A 264 -4.97 -20.79 9.15
C GLY A 264 -4.18 -20.02 8.10
N LEU A 265 -4.19 -20.55 6.87
CA LEU A 265 -3.92 -19.82 5.61
C LEU A 265 -4.47 -18.39 5.57
N GLY A 266 -5.69 -18.21 6.10
CA GLY A 266 -6.36 -16.92 6.17
C GLY A 266 -5.62 -15.91 7.05
N GLY A 267 -4.93 -16.32 8.12
CA GLY A 267 -4.26 -15.41 9.06
C GLY A 267 -2.95 -14.85 8.53
N MET A 268 -2.12 -15.66 7.86
CA MET A 268 -0.85 -15.18 7.28
C MET A 268 -1.09 -14.43 5.98
N LEU A 269 -1.95 -14.94 5.08
CA LEU A 269 -2.31 -14.20 3.87
C LEU A 269 -3.06 -12.91 4.27
N SER A 270 -3.92 -12.89 5.28
CA SER A 270 -4.49 -11.66 5.85
C SER A 270 -3.49 -10.83 6.66
N SER A 271 -2.37 -11.36 7.13
CA SER A 271 -1.32 -10.51 7.74
C SER A 271 -0.44 -9.87 6.66
N LEU A 272 -0.30 -10.52 5.50
CA LEU A 272 0.43 -10.05 4.33
C LEU A 272 -0.47 -9.16 3.43
N LEU A 273 -1.79 -9.41 3.42
CA LEU A 273 -2.81 -8.79 2.55
C LEU A 273 -3.85 -7.98 3.34
N GLY A 274 -4.17 -8.32 4.59
CA GLY A 274 -5.14 -7.61 5.43
C GLY A 274 -4.63 -6.32 6.06
N GLY A 275 -3.39 -5.92 5.76
CA GLY A 275 -2.99 -4.49 5.83
C GLY A 275 -3.67 -3.62 4.75
N PHE A 276 -4.29 -4.23 3.74
CA PHE A 276 -4.95 -3.52 2.63
C PHE A 276 -6.48 -3.43 2.74
N GLY A 277 -7.10 -4.15 3.68
CA GLY A 277 -8.57 -4.34 3.70
C GLY A 277 -9.34 -3.67 4.84
N GLY A 278 -8.68 -2.89 5.71
CA GLY A 278 -9.25 -2.54 7.02
C GLY A 278 -9.24 -1.05 7.36
N MET A 279 -9.76 -0.16 6.50
CA MET A 279 -10.07 1.22 6.90
C MET A 279 -11.07 1.88 5.94
N GLY A 280 -12.27 1.32 5.87
CA GLY A 280 -13.37 1.89 5.09
C GLY A 280 -14.70 1.56 5.75
N GLY A 281 -15.10 2.35 6.75
CA GLY A 281 -16.36 2.10 7.45
C GLY A 281 -16.61 2.89 8.71
N MET A 282 -16.39 4.21 8.72
CA MET A 282 -17.09 5.10 9.66
C MET A 282 -17.36 6.43 8.97
N GLY A 283 -18.54 6.52 8.37
CA GLY A 283 -19.01 7.72 7.69
C GLY A 283 -20.49 7.59 7.36
N GLY A 284 -21.35 8.05 8.28
CA GLY A 284 -22.71 8.46 7.98
C GLY A 284 -23.81 7.79 8.79
N MET A 285 -24.25 8.48 9.86
CA MET A 285 -25.66 8.87 9.96
C MET A 285 -25.82 10.00 10.99
N GLY A 286 -26.22 11.16 10.49
CA GLY A 286 -26.65 12.29 11.31
C GLY A 286 -28.09 12.13 11.78
N GLY A 287 -28.42 12.87 12.83
CA GLY A 287 -29.77 13.08 13.31
C GLY A 287 -29.78 14.22 14.33
N MET A 288 -29.98 15.43 13.84
CA MET A 288 -30.26 16.61 14.66
C MET A 288 -31.57 16.41 15.43
N GLY A 289 -31.54 16.73 16.72
CA GLY A 289 -32.72 16.95 17.57
C GLY A 289 -32.38 18.03 18.58
N SER A 290 -33.01 19.18 18.43
CA SER A 290 -32.76 20.44 19.15
C SER A 290 -33.32 20.44 20.57
N SER A 291 -32.56 21.10 21.47
CA SER A 291 -32.98 21.97 22.57
C SER A 291 -34.15 21.55 23.49
N SER A 292 -33.87 21.40 24.78
CA SER A 292 -34.11 22.49 25.77
C SER A 292 -33.64 22.07 27.16
N ILE A 293 -32.90 22.98 27.79
CA ILE A 293 -32.61 23.00 29.23
C ILE A 293 -33.92 23.31 29.95
N ASP A 294 -34.25 22.54 30.98
CA ASP A 294 -34.96 23.03 32.16
C ASP A 294 -34.43 22.30 33.39
N MET A 295 -33.81 23.08 34.29
CA MET A 295 -33.70 22.74 35.70
C MET A 295 -35.06 23.07 36.32
N ASP A 296 -35.70 22.12 37.01
CA ASP A 296 -36.31 22.47 38.29
C ASP A 296 -36.46 21.25 39.21
N THR A 297 -36.33 21.62 40.46
CA THR A 297 -36.35 20.93 41.74
C THR A 297 -37.62 20.15 42.04
N SER A 298 -37.49 19.04 42.78
CA SER A 298 -38.23 18.75 44.03
C SER A 298 -38.07 17.28 44.44
N ALA A 299 -37.52 17.07 45.64
CA ALA A 299 -37.81 15.88 46.44
C ALA A 299 -39.25 15.96 46.98
N PRO A 300 -39.87 14.83 47.37
CA PRO A 300 -39.79 14.48 48.79
C PRO A 300 -39.59 12.98 49.06
N MET A 301 -39.18 12.74 50.30
CA MET A 301 -39.14 11.45 50.99
C MET A 301 -40.53 10.82 51.13
N ASP A 302 -40.58 9.49 51.19
CA ASP A 302 -41.33 8.65 52.15
C ASP A 302 -41.00 7.18 51.79
N GLU A 303 -40.25 6.44 52.60
CA GLU A 303 -40.68 5.60 53.73
C GLU A 303 -41.49 4.33 53.35
N MET A 304 -41.03 3.22 53.95
CA MET A 304 -41.68 1.92 54.16
C MET A 304 -41.31 0.73 53.25
N ASP A 305 -40.79 -0.27 53.99
CA ASP A 305 -40.52 -1.69 53.74
C ASP A 305 -39.21 -2.13 53.04
#